data_AF-A0A450SR62-F1
#
_entry.id   AF-A0A450SR62-F1
#
_cell.length_a   1.000
_cell.length_b   1.000
_cell.length_c   1.000
_cell.angle_alpha   90.00
_cell.angle_beta   90.00
_cell.angle_gamma   90.00
#
_symmetry.space_group_name_H-M   'P 1'
#
loop_
_entity.id
_entity.type
_entity.pdbx_description
1 polymer ?
#
loop_
_entity_poly.entity_id
_entity_poly.type
_entity_poly.pdbx_seq_one_letter_code
_entity_poly.pdbx_strand_id
1 'polypeptide(L)' 'MKDIFCGPVMITVEGFRTVYNELLFLDMVPEKGEYEPLLGYVVQKQCGVSVDMSEHRLVPMKYMDAKFGR' A
#
# COMPACT_ATOMS: atom_id res chain seq x y z
N MET A 1 22.53 -4.62 2.23
CA MET A 1 21.15 -4.19 1.96
C MET A 1 21.15 -2.68 2.09
N LYS A 2 20.89 -1.98 0.98
CA LYS A 2 20.94 -0.51 0.95
C LYS A 2 19.52 -0.05 0.69
N ASP A 3 18.71 -0.02 1.74
CA ASP A 3 17.30 0.34 1.60
C ASP A 3 17.19 1.81 1.20
N ILE A 4 16.55 2.08 0.05
CA ILE A 4 16.37 3.44 -0.46
C ILE A 4 14.97 3.91 -0.05
N PHE A 5 14.93 5.06 0.60
CA PHE A 5 13.70 5.70 1.01
C PHE A 5 13.38 6.88 0.10
N CYS A 6 12.12 7.03 -0.29
CA CYS A 6 11.66 8.13 -1.14
C CYS A 6 10.31 8.68 -0.66
N GLY A 7 10.21 10.00 -0.47
CA GLY A 7 8.96 10.65 -0.05
C GLY A 7 9.06 12.17 0.05
N PRO A 8 7.93 12.90 0.01
CA PRO A 8 6.58 12.38 -0.25
C PRO A 8 6.37 12.08 -1.73
N VAL A 9 5.77 10.93 -2.04
CA VAL A 9 5.38 10.54 -3.40
C VAL A 9 3.88 10.36 -3.49
N MET A 10 3.33 10.57 -4.68
CA MET A 10 1.93 10.29 -4.96
C MET A 10 1.77 8.79 -5.23
N ILE A 11 0.88 8.13 -4.48
CA ILE A 11 0.57 6.71 -4.63
C ILE A 11 -0.87 6.58 -5.12
N THR A 12 -1.04 5.89 -6.25
CA THR A 12 -2.34 5.59 -6.83
C THR A 12 -2.50 4.09 -6.92
N VAL A 13 -3.55 3.59 -6.27
CA VAL A 13 -4.05 2.22 -6.49
C VAL A 13 -5.28 2.36 -7.39
N GLU A 14 -5.26 1.70 -8.54
CA GLU A 14 -6.34 1.80 -9.51
C GLU A 14 -7.70 1.45 -8.87
N GLY A 15 -8.70 2.32 -9.06
CA GLY A 15 -10.03 2.17 -8.48
C GLY A 15 -10.19 2.71 -7.04
N PHE A 16 -9.13 3.26 -6.44
CA PHE A 16 -9.14 3.76 -5.05
C PHE A 16 -8.61 5.19 -4.91
N ARG A 17 -8.71 5.73 -3.69
CA ARG A 17 -8.28 7.08 -3.38
C ARG A 17 -6.76 7.22 -3.47
N THR A 18 -6.28 8.23 -4.19
CA THR A 18 -4.87 8.64 -4.20
C THR A 18 -4.42 9.20 -2.84
N VAL A 19 -3.20 8.85 -2.43
CA VAL A 19 -2.59 9.31 -1.18
C VAL A 19 -1.16 9.80 -1.41
N TYR A 20 -0.63 10.59 -0.49
CA TYR A 20 0.79 10.96 -0.47
C TYR A 20 1.46 10.27 0.71
N ASN A 21 2.49 9.48 0.45
CA ASN A 21 3.22 8.73 1.47
C ASN A 21 4.67 8.46 1.01
N GLU A 22 5.35 7.54 1.67
CA GLU A 22 6.74 7.16 1.47
C GLU A 22 6.83 5.77 0.82
N LEU A 23 7.90 5.54 0.04
CA LEU A 23 8.24 4.25 -0.55
C LEU A 23 9.59 3.77 -0.02
N LEU A 24 9.64 2.46 0.23
CA LEU A 24 10.86 1.75 0.57
C LEU A 24 11.21 0.81 -0.58
N PHE A 25 12.34 1.05 -1.24
CA PHE A 25 12.86 0.14 -2.25
C PHE A 25 13.73 -0.91 -1.55
N LEU A 26 13.28 -2.15 -1.65
CA LEU A 26 14.01 -3.31 -1.16
C LEU A 26 14.76 -3.97 -2.32
N ASP A 27 15.93 -4.54 -2.02
CA ASP A 27 16.64 -5.41 -2.95
C ASP A 27 15.78 -6.68 -3.18
N MET A 28 15.02 -6.72 -4.28
CA MET A 28 14.16 -7.84 -4.65
C MET A 28 14.54 -8.41 -6.02
N VAL A 29 14.32 -9.71 -6.23
CA VAL A 29 14.38 -10.32 -7.55
C VAL A 29 12.98 -10.25 -8.16
N PRO A 30 12.80 -9.69 -9.36
CA PRO A 30 11.49 -9.58 -9.99
C PRO A 30 10.95 -10.98 -10.34
N GLU A 31 9.64 -11.17 -10.18
CA GLU A 31 8.96 -12.35 -10.68
C GLU A 31 8.44 -12.07 -12.09
N LYS A 32 8.84 -12.89 -13.08
CA LYS A 32 8.48 -12.71 -14.50
C LYS A 32 8.85 -11.33 -15.07
N GLY A 33 9.91 -10.71 -14.54
CA GLY A 33 10.38 -9.40 -14.98
C GLY A 33 9.67 -8.22 -14.34
N GLU A 34 8.67 -8.47 -13.50
CA GLU A 34 7.91 -7.44 -12.79
C GLU A 34 8.21 -7.48 -11.29
N TYR A 35 8.18 -6.30 -10.66
CA TYR A 35 8.23 -6.19 -9.21
C TYR A 35 6.82 -6.15 -8.65
N GLU A 36 6.51 -7.03 -7.71
CA GLU A 36 5.24 -6.96 -6.98
C GLU A 36 5.37 -5.97 -5.81
N PRO A 37 4.66 -4.82 -5.84
CA PRO A 37 4.73 -3.86 -4.75
C PRO A 37 3.97 -4.37 -3.54
N LEU A 38 4.60 -4.34 -2.37
CA LEU A 38 3.91 -4.60 -1.11
C LEU A 38 3.25 -3.29 -0.62
N LEU A 39 1.91 -3.26 -0.60
CA LEU A 39 1.20 -2.13 -0.02
C LEU A 39 1.20 -2.23 1.51
N GLY A 40 1.88 -1.31 2.20
CA GLY A 40 1.86 -1.26 3.66
C GLY A 40 0.47 -0.98 4.22
N TYR A 41 0.17 -1.49 5.42
CA TYR A 41 -1.16 -1.37 6.06
C TYR A 41 -1.67 0.08 6.20
N VAL A 42 -0.76 1.02 6.49
CA VAL A 42 -1.11 2.44 6.61
C VAL A 42 -1.59 3.00 5.27
N VAL A 43 -0.86 2.72 4.19
CA VAL A 43 -1.23 3.14 2.84
C VAL A 43 -2.54 2.49 2.42
N GLN A 44 -2.74 1.19 2.71
CA GLN A 44 -4.02 0.50 2.44
C GLN A 44 -5.21 1.23 3.07
N LYS A 45 -5.09 1.56 4.36
CA LYS A 45 -6.13 2.31 5.07
C LYS A 45 -6.36 3.70 4.49
N GLN A 46 -5.30 4.47 4.25
CA GLN A 46 -5.42 5.83 3.71
C GLN A 46 -6.08 5.86 2.32
N CYS A 47 -5.81 4.84 1.49
CA CYS A 47 -6.47 4.62 0.20
C CYS A 47 -7.93 4.19 0.32
N GLY A 48 -8.39 3.82 1.52
CA GLY A 48 -9.72 3.25 1.75
C GLY A 48 -9.86 1.83 1.20
N VAL A 49 -8.78 1.04 1.25
CA VAL A 49 -8.69 -0.32 0.69
C VAL A 49 -8.64 -1.35 1.82
N SER A 50 -9.34 -2.47 1.65
CA SER A 50 -9.09 -3.73 2.37
C SER A 50 -8.82 -4.86 1.39
N VAL A 51 -8.14 -5.91 1.85
CA VAL A 51 -8.04 -7.17 1.13
C VAL A 51 -9.20 -8.07 1.50
N ASP A 52 -9.97 -8.50 0.52
CA ASP A 52 -10.90 -9.63 0.61
C ASP A 52 -10.09 -10.91 0.41
N MET A 53 -9.83 -11.64 1.50
CA MET A 53 -9.01 -12.84 1.49
C MET A 53 -9.70 -14.04 0.83
N SER A 54 -11.02 -14.02 0.66
CA SER A 54 -11.76 -15.09 -0.01
C SER A 54 -11.55 -15.02 -1.52
N GLU A 55 -11.78 -13.83 -2.07
CA GLU A 55 -11.68 -13.58 -3.51
C GLU A 55 -10.30 -13.04 -3.93
N HIS A 56 -9.36 -12.92 -2.99
CA HIS A 56 -7.99 -12.41 -3.20
C HIS A 56 -7.96 -11.07 -3.98
N ARG A 57 -8.84 -10.14 -3.60
CA ARG A 57 -9.03 -8.85 -4.30
C ARG A 57 -9.06 -7.67 -3.34
N LEU A 58 -8.81 -6.48 -3.87
CA LEU A 58 -8.99 -5.24 -3.13
C LEU A 58 -10.46 -4.82 -3.14
N VAL A 59 -10.98 -4.40 -1.99
CA VAL A 59 -12.35 -3.91 -1.82
C VAL A 59 -12.38 -2.56 -1.10
N PRO A 60 -13.32 -1.66 -1.46
CA PRO A 60 -13.42 -0.35 -0.81
C PRO A 60 -13.94 -0.48 0.62
N MET A 61 -13.28 0.21 1.55
CA MET A 61 -13.73 0.36 2.94
C MET A 61 -14.50 1.66 3.12
N LYS A 62 -15.67 1.57 3.77
CA LYS A 62 -16.47 2.75 4.15
C LYS A 62 -16.00 3.42 5.44
N TYR A 63 -15.38 2.66 6.33
CA TYR A 63 -14.97 3.11 7.66
C TYR A 63 -13.55 2.62 7.95
N MET A 64 -12.78 3.44 8.65
CA MET A 64 -11.43 3.10 9.10
C MET A 64 -11.40 2.96 10.62
N ASP A 65 -10.78 1.90 11.12
CA ASP A 65 -10.45 1.81 12.53
C ASP A 65 -9.39 2.86 12.90
N ALA A 66 -9.78 3.81 13.75
CA ALA A 66 -8.89 4.73 14.41
C ALA A 66 -8.43 4.14 15.75
N LYS A 67 -7.15 3.80 15.85
CA LYS A 67 -6.52 3.55 17.16
C LYS A 67 -6.06 4.89 17.70
N PHE A 68 -6.82 5.45 18.63
CA PHE A 68 -6.35 6.60 19.41
C PHE A 68 -5.29 6.10 20.39
N GLY A 69 -4.07 6.62 20.30
CA GLY A 69 -3.02 6.34 21.27
C GLY A 69 -3.46 6.79 22.67
N ARG A 70 -3.29 5.91 23.65
CA ARG A 70 -3.16 6.33 25.06
C ARG A 70 -1.70 6.47 25.39
#